data_AF-A0A9P1D0Y0-F1
#
_entry.id   AF-A0A9P1D0Y0-F1
#
_cell.length_a   1.000
_cell.length_b   1.000
_cell.length_c   1.000
_cell.angle_alpha   90.00
_cell.angle_beta   90.00
_cell.angle_gamma   90.00
#
_symmetry.space_group_name_H-M   'P 1'
#
loop_
_entity.id
_entity.type
_entity.pdbx_description
1 polymer ?
#
loop_
_entity_poly.entity_id
_entity_poly.type
_entity_poly.pdbx_seq_one_letter_code
_entity_poly.pdbx_strand_id
1 'polypeptide(L)'
;MAAVSRGTCCRCCPCHWCSALCDRVVLRWLPMLGVRLSEPVPMGAMIQVRRLRLPLAICVVSLVAAGALQIWCLIEGCLLLLNGLPGDCEAARQWLVAYCVSLAMVPFANIVAIAAQVWWVTGGSVNVVSNHCREVAPYLIGFIRDVQLRGLWTLLLLVIFSFSLVIVRKLQMSLREVWASGAPTLRSVINAVMQAPAVEVPADTECAICLESNEGIWKALPCDHSFHQDCLLRWLHCGRRCPLCRLDLHRAFLETETAGSTGEAPQVSAQMI
;
A
#
# COMPACT_ATOMS: atom_id res chain seq x y z
N MET A 1 19.13 7.83 27.80
CA MET A 1 19.48 8.49 26.52
C MET A 1 19.48 7.43 25.43
N ALA A 2 18.43 7.41 24.61
CA ALA A 2 18.11 6.33 23.68
C ALA A 2 18.92 6.45 22.39
N ALA A 3 19.69 5.41 22.07
CA ALA A 3 20.37 5.27 20.79
C ALA A 3 19.37 4.84 19.71
N VAL A 4 18.95 5.79 18.89
CA VAL A 4 18.20 5.57 17.65
C VAL A 4 19.13 4.85 16.66
N SER A 5 19.00 3.52 16.55
CA SER A 5 19.69 2.74 15.53
C SER A 5 19.10 3.07 14.16
N ARG A 6 19.88 3.80 13.36
CA ARG A 6 19.56 4.19 11.97
C ARG A 6 19.27 2.93 11.14
N GLY A 7 18.04 2.83 10.68
CA GLY A 7 17.62 1.79 9.74
C GLY A 7 18.44 1.87 8.45
N THR A 8 18.95 0.71 8.04
CA THR A 8 19.66 0.44 6.80
C THR A 8 18.90 1.02 5.61
N CYS A 9 19.50 2.06 5.02
CA CYS A 9 19.09 2.67 3.78
C CYS A 9 19.47 1.72 2.63
N CYS A 10 18.53 1.40 1.74
CA CYS A 10 18.84 0.72 0.48
C CYS A 10 19.89 1.54 -0.28
N ARG A 11 20.99 0.90 -0.68
CA ARG A 11 22.14 1.49 -1.40
C ARG A 11 21.86 1.93 -2.84
N CYS A 12 20.60 1.97 -3.28
CA CYS A 12 20.24 2.28 -4.66
C CYS A 12 19.19 3.42 -4.70
N CYS A 13 19.61 4.64 -4.37
CA CYS A 13 19.21 5.94 -4.98
C CYS A 13 19.33 7.11 -3.98
N PRO A 14 19.74 8.32 -4.42
CA PRO A 14 19.81 9.51 -3.58
C PRO A 14 18.41 9.94 -3.15
N CYS A 15 18.14 9.80 -1.86
CA CYS A 15 16.83 10.00 -1.23
C CYS A 15 16.63 11.43 -0.72
N HIS A 16 16.54 12.40 -1.62
CA HIS A 16 16.04 13.74 -1.24
C HIS A 16 14.82 14.21 -2.04
N TRP A 17 14.48 13.53 -3.14
CA TRP A 17 13.37 13.91 -4.03
C TRP A 17 12.45 12.74 -4.44
N CYS A 18 12.57 11.57 -3.81
CA CYS A 18 11.84 10.38 -4.24
C CYS A 18 10.53 10.16 -3.45
N SER A 19 9.51 10.93 -3.83
CA SER A 19 8.07 10.59 -3.84
C SER A 19 7.35 10.28 -2.52
N ALA A 20 6.09 10.72 -2.44
CA ALA A 20 5.09 10.31 -1.45
C ALA A 20 4.77 8.79 -1.44
N LEU A 21 5.51 7.96 -2.18
CA LEU A 21 5.31 6.53 -2.43
C LEU A 21 6.56 5.67 -2.19
N CYS A 22 7.49 6.14 -1.35
CA CYS A 22 8.58 5.31 -0.85
C CYS A 22 8.04 4.03 -0.15
N ASP A 23 8.81 2.93 -0.11
CA ASP A 23 8.42 1.66 0.55
C ASP A 23 7.89 1.91 1.96
N ARG A 24 8.52 2.83 2.71
CA ARG A 24 8.08 3.21 4.06
C ARG A 24 6.70 3.85 4.10
N VAL A 25 6.36 4.65 3.09
CA VAL A 25 5.05 5.30 3.03
C VAL A 25 4.00 4.23 2.74
N VAL A 26 4.14 3.45 1.66
CA VAL A 26 3.18 2.38 1.32
C VAL A 26 2.98 1.39 2.49
N LEU A 27 4.06 0.99 3.17
CA LEU A 27 4.00 0.15 4.38
C LEU A 27 3.22 0.81 5.52
N ARG A 28 3.27 2.14 5.66
CA ARG A 28 2.49 2.88 6.66
C ARG A 28 1.00 3.03 6.30
N TRP A 29 0.66 3.02 5.01
CA TRP A 29 -0.73 3.09 4.54
C TRP A 29 -1.42 1.71 4.53
N LEU A 30 -0.66 0.61 4.41
CA LEU A 30 -1.19 -0.75 4.40
C LEU A 30 -2.11 -1.07 5.60
N PRO A 31 -1.81 -0.67 6.85
CA PRO A 31 -2.71 -0.84 7.99
C PRO A 31 -4.03 -0.07 7.84
N MET A 32 -4.02 1.15 7.28
CA MET A 32 -5.24 1.92 7.01
C MET A 32 -6.11 1.25 5.94
N LEU A 33 -5.48 0.48 5.05
CA LEU A 33 -6.14 -0.33 4.03
C LEU A 33 -6.55 -1.73 4.54
N GLY A 34 -6.44 -1.98 5.85
CA GLY A 34 -6.88 -3.22 6.49
C GLY A 34 -5.92 -4.40 6.33
N VAL A 35 -4.66 -4.15 5.95
CA VAL A 35 -3.61 -5.17 5.80
C VAL A 35 -2.60 -5.00 6.93
N ARG A 36 -2.52 -5.98 7.84
CA ARG A 36 -1.47 -6.05 8.87
C ARG A 36 -0.46 -7.10 8.44
N LEU A 37 0.76 -6.67 8.12
CA LEU A 37 1.90 -7.54 7.85
C LEU A 37 2.73 -7.65 9.13
N SER A 38 3.25 -8.84 9.44
CA SER A 38 4.24 -9.04 10.50
C SER A 38 5.58 -8.38 10.13
N GLU A 39 6.23 -7.75 11.10
CA GLU A 39 7.57 -7.18 10.91
C GLU A 39 8.67 -8.19 11.33
N PRO A 40 9.74 -8.42 10.54
CA PRO A 40 10.09 -7.80 9.26
C PRO A 40 9.44 -8.48 8.03
N VAL A 41 9.11 -7.67 7.02
CA VAL A 41 8.51 -8.13 5.75
C VAL A 41 9.56 -8.87 4.91
N PRO A 42 9.28 -10.10 4.43
CA PRO A 42 10.21 -10.88 3.61
C PRO A 42 10.51 -10.20 2.26
N MET A 43 11.68 -10.50 1.67
CA MET A 43 12.11 -9.86 0.41
C MET A 43 11.15 -10.13 -0.77
N GLY A 44 10.50 -11.31 -0.80
CA GLY A 44 9.46 -11.62 -1.80
C GLY A 44 8.23 -10.71 -1.69
N ALA A 45 7.79 -10.40 -0.46
CA ALA A 45 6.70 -9.46 -0.21
C ALA A 45 7.09 -8.03 -0.60
N MET A 46 8.35 -7.62 -0.43
CA MET A 46 8.82 -6.29 -0.85
C MET A 46 8.70 -6.07 -2.37
N ILE A 47 8.90 -7.10 -3.19
CA ILE A 47 8.70 -7.00 -4.66
C ILE A 47 7.23 -6.76 -4.98
N GLN A 48 6.31 -7.48 -4.33
CA GLN A 48 4.87 -7.31 -4.52
C GLN A 48 4.37 -5.96 -3.98
N VAL A 49 4.91 -5.48 -2.85
CA VAL A 49 4.64 -4.13 -2.31
C VAL A 49 5.10 -3.05 -3.30
N ARG A 50 6.23 -3.23 -3.98
CA ARG A 50 6.66 -2.31 -5.05
C ARG A 50 5.69 -2.29 -6.23
N ARG A 51 5.10 -3.43 -6.59
CA ARG A 51 4.04 -3.50 -7.63
C ARG A 51 2.74 -2.79 -7.22
N LEU A 52 2.47 -2.67 -5.92
CA LEU A 52 1.32 -1.92 -5.39
C LEU A 52 1.49 -0.39 -5.49
N ARG A 53 2.73 0.12 -5.58
CA ARG A 53 3.01 1.56 -5.62
C ARG A 53 2.35 2.25 -6.80
N LEU A 54 2.57 1.74 -8.01
CA LEU A 54 2.05 2.37 -9.23
C LEU A 54 0.52 2.48 -9.22
N PRO A 55 -0.28 1.42 -8.98
CA PRO A 55 -1.73 1.54 -8.95
C PRO A 55 -2.22 2.38 -7.76
N LEU A 56 -1.53 2.36 -6.61
CA LEU A 56 -1.86 3.27 -5.50
C LEU A 56 -1.60 4.74 -5.88
N ALA A 57 -0.49 5.03 -6.54
CA ALA A 57 -0.17 6.37 -7.05
C ALA A 57 -1.23 6.84 -8.06
N ILE A 58 -1.60 5.98 -9.02
CA ILE A 58 -2.65 6.26 -9.99
C ILE A 58 -3.98 6.53 -9.29
N CYS A 59 -4.34 5.76 -8.25
CA CYS A 59 -5.54 6.02 -7.45
C CYS A 59 -5.51 7.42 -6.82
N VAL A 60 -4.41 7.77 -6.14
CA VAL A 60 -4.30 9.06 -5.44
C VAL A 60 -4.30 10.22 -6.43
N VAL A 61 -3.51 10.14 -7.50
CA VAL A 61 -3.40 11.20 -8.51
C VAL A 61 -4.72 11.40 -9.24
N SER A 62 -5.40 10.31 -9.65
CA SER A 62 -6.70 10.42 -10.33
C SER A 62 -7.76 11.06 -9.44
N LEU A 63 -7.82 10.70 -8.15
CA LEU A 63 -8.76 11.28 -7.21
C LEU A 63 -8.48 12.77 -6.96
N VAL A 64 -7.21 13.14 -6.75
CA VAL A 64 -6.80 14.54 -6.55
C VAL A 64 -7.07 15.38 -7.79
N ALA A 65 -6.74 14.87 -8.98
CA ALA A 65 -7.00 15.56 -10.24
C ALA A 65 -8.50 15.74 -10.49
N ALA A 66 -9.33 14.73 -10.21
CA ALA A 66 -10.78 14.83 -10.32
C ALA A 66 -11.35 15.89 -9.37
N GLY A 67 -10.90 15.91 -8.11
CA GLY A 67 -11.30 16.92 -7.14
C GLY A 67 -10.87 18.34 -7.54
N ALA A 68 -9.64 18.52 -8.04
CA ALA A 68 -9.16 19.81 -8.50
C ALA A 68 -9.97 20.36 -9.69
N LEU A 69 -10.33 19.50 -10.65
CA LEU A 69 -11.21 19.89 -11.76
C LEU A 69 -12.61 20.31 -11.30
N GLN A 70 -13.18 19.58 -10.34
CA GLN A 70 -14.49 19.92 -9.77
C GLN A 70 -14.47 21.25 -9.00
N ILE A 71 -13.43 21.47 -8.19
CA ILE A 71 -13.25 22.72 -7.44
C ILE A 71 -13.08 23.89 -8.41
N TRP A 72 -12.29 23.73 -9.47
CA TRP A 72 -12.13 24.75 -10.50
C TRP A 72 -13.48 25.14 -11.13
N CYS A 73 -14.27 24.14 -11.55
CA CYS A 73 -15.60 24.37 -12.13
C CYS A 73 -16.56 25.07 -11.15
N LEU A 74 -16.49 24.73 -9.86
CA LEU A 74 -17.30 25.37 -8.82
C LEU A 74 -16.92 26.84 -8.65
N ILE A 75 -15.62 27.15 -8.59
CA ILE A 75 -15.12 28.53 -8.45
C ILE A 75 -15.55 29.38 -9.65
N GLU A 76 -15.29 28.92 -10.87
CA GLU A 76 -15.69 29.63 -12.09
C GLU A 76 -17.21 29.84 -12.16
N GLY A 77 -18.01 28.81 -11.84
CA GLY A 77 -19.47 28.92 -11.82
C GLY A 77 -19.96 29.94 -10.79
N CYS A 78 -19.36 29.98 -9.60
CA CYS A 78 -19.66 30.98 -8.58
C CYS A 78 -19.24 32.40 -9.02
N LEU A 79 -18.08 32.56 -9.65
CA LEU A 79 -17.64 33.85 -10.18
C LEU A 79 -18.59 34.39 -11.26
N LEU A 80 -19.10 33.52 -12.13
CA LEU A 80 -20.11 33.86 -13.13
C LEU A 80 -21.43 34.32 -12.49
N LEU A 81 -21.88 33.66 -11.41
CA LEU A 81 -23.06 34.08 -10.65
C LEU A 81 -22.87 35.45 -9.98
N LEU A 82 -21.67 35.72 -9.45
CA LEU A 82 -21.34 36.96 -8.74
C LEU A 82 -21.13 38.16 -9.67
N ASN A 83 -20.51 37.96 -10.83
CA ASN A 83 -20.28 39.02 -11.81
C ASN A 83 -21.55 39.41 -12.60
N GLY A 84 -22.65 38.68 -12.39
CA GLY A 84 -23.98 39.03 -12.87
C GLY A 84 -24.27 38.57 -14.30
N LEU A 85 -25.15 37.56 -14.43
CA LEU A 85 -25.82 37.27 -15.71
C LEU A 85 -26.92 38.31 -15.99
N PRO A 86 -27.14 38.69 -17.27
CA PRO A 86 -28.24 39.56 -17.69
C PRO A 86 -29.58 39.06 -17.13
N GLY A 87 -30.45 39.98 -16.72
CA GLY A 87 -31.76 39.66 -16.12
C GLY A 87 -32.64 38.81 -17.05
N ASP A 88 -32.49 38.98 -18.36
CA ASP A 88 -33.27 38.27 -19.39
C ASP A 88 -32.87 36.78 -19.55
N CYS A 89 -31.83 36.33 -18.85
CA CYS A 89 -31.29 34.96 -18.90
C CYS A 89 -31.61 34.15 -17.62
N GLU A 90 -32.84 34.21 -17.11
CA GLU A 90 -33.21 33.54 -15.84
C GLU A 90 -33.02 32.01 -15.88
N ALA A 91 -33.35 31.36 -17.00
CA ALA A 91 -33.18 29.91 -17.16
C ALA A 91 -31.71 29.47 -17.03
N ALA A 92 -30.78 30.23 -17.61
CA ALA A 92 -29.35 29.98 -17.50
C ALA A 92 -28.84 30.17 -16.07
N ARG A 93 -29.37 31.16 -15.35
CA ARG A 93 -29.05 31.40 -13.94
C ARG A 93 -29.51 30.24 -13.06
N GLN A 94 -30.75 29.78 -13.22
CA GLN A 94 -31.29 28.65 -12.45
C GLN A 94 -30.48 27.37 -12.70
N TRP A 95 -30.12 27.11 -13.96
CA TRP A 95 -29.26 25.99 -14.32
C TRP A 95 -27.90 26.07 -13.63
N LEU A 96 -27.24 27.24 -13.65
CA LEU A 96 -25.92 27.43 -13.06
C LEU A 96 -25.95 27.24 -11.55
N VAL A 97 -27.00 27.73 -10.88
CA VAL A 97 -27.21 27.50 -9.43
C VAL A 97 -27.39 26.01 -9.15
N ALA A 98 -28.23 25.31 -9.90
CA ALA A 98 -28.44 23.87 -9.72
C ALA A 98 -27.15 23.06 -9.93
N TYR A 99 -26.34 23.46 -10.92
CA TYR A 99 -25.03 22.86 -11.15
C TYR A 99 -24.08 23.07 -9.96
N CYS A 100 -23.91 24.31 -9.47
CA CYS A 100 -23.03 24.62 -8.33
C CYS A 100 -23.48 23.90 -7.05
N VAL A 101 -24.78 23.84 -6.77
CA VAL A 101 -25.34 23.10 -5.62
C VAL A 101 -25.03 21.60 -5.76
N SER A 102 -25.21 21.03 -6.95
CA SER A 102 -24.92 19.61 -7.18
C SER A 102 -23.44 19.27 -6.94
N LEU A 103 -22.51 20.14 -7.37
CA LEU A 103 -21.08 19.97 -7.15
C LEU A 103 -20.71 20.08 -5.66
N ALA A 104 -21.34 20.98 -4.91
CA ALA A 104 -21.12 21.11 -3.47
C ALA A 104 -21.58 19.88 -2.69
N MET A 105 -22.55 19.12 -3.21
CA MET A 105 -23.08 17.89 -2.60
C MET A 105 -22.28 16.62 -2.95
N VAL A 106 -21.41 16.66 -3.97
CA VAL A 106 -20.55 15.54 -4.41
C VAL A 106 -19.77 14.83 -3.29
N PRO A 107 -19.10 15.52 -2.34
CA PRO A 107 -18.31 14.86 -1.30
C PRO A 107 -19.11 13.95 -0.36
N PHE A 108 -20.45 14.01 -0.38
CA PHE A 108 -21.30 13.25 0.53
C PHE A 108 -22.06 12.08 -0.15
N ALA A 109 -22.02 11.92 -1.48
CA ALA A 109 -22.83 10.92 -2.19
C ALA A 109 -22.21 10.40 -3.50
N ASN A 110 -21.27 9.45 -3.43
CA ASN A 110 -20.46 8.99 -4.58
C ASN A 110 -21.26 8.51 -5.81
N ILE A 111 -22.36 7.75 -5.65
CA ILE A 111 -23.14 7.24 -6.81
C ILE A 111 -24.02 8.34 -7.41
N VAL A 112 -24.65 9.15 -6.56
CA VAL A 112 -25.51 10.27 -6.97
C VAL A 112 -24.67 11.35 -7.65
N ALA A 113 -23.44 11.57 -7.18
CA ALA A 113 -22.48 12.50 -7.77
C ALA A 113 -22.10 12.12 -9.21
N ILE A 114 -21.84 10.83 -9.48
CA ILE A 114 -21.53 10.35 -10.83
C ILE A 114 -22.74 10.51 -11.75
N ALA A 115 -23.93 10.15 -11.29
CA ALA A 115 -25.17 10.31 -12.06
C ALA A 115 -25.46 11.79 -12.38
N ALA A 116 -25.28 12.68 -11.40
CA ALA A 116 -25.43 14.12 -11.57
C ALA A 116 -24.39 14.68 -12.56
N GLN A 117 -23.12 14.31 -12.43
CA GLN A 117 -22.05 14.68 -13.36
C GLN A 117 -22.40 14.27 -14.80
N VAL A 118 -22.82 13.02 -15.02
CA VAL A 118 -23.23 12.53 -16.34
C VAL A 118 -24.42 13.32 -16.88
N TRP A 119 -25.41 13.62 -16.03
CA TRP A 119 -26.58 14.42 -16.40
C TRP A 119 -26.18 15.83 -16.85
N TRP A 120 -25.33 16.53 -16.11
CA TRP A 120 -24.91 17.90 -16.46
C TRP A 120 -24.05 17.96 -17.72
N VAL A 121 -23.21 16.93 -17.95
CA VAL A 121 -22.38 16.83 -19.15
C VAL A 121 -23.21 16.53 -20.40
N THR A 122 -24.20 15.64 -20.31
CA THR A 122 -24.92 15.12 -21.50
C THR A 122 -26.31 15.74 -21.73
N GLY A 123 -27.12 15.88 -20.68
CA GLY A 123 -28.52 16.29 -20.81
C GLY A 123 -28.80 17.72 -20.37
N GLY A 124 -28.09 18.21 -19.36
CA GLY A 124 -28.38 19.50 -18.74
C GLY A 124 -27.99 20.73 -19.57
N SER A 125 -27.00 20.62 -20.45
CA SER A 125 -26.40 21.78 -21.14
C SER A 125 -27.01 22.10 -22.52
N VAL A 126 -27.72 21.16 -23.14
CA VAL A 126 -28.01 21.22 -24.59
C VAL A 126 -29.19 22.13 -24.94
N ASN A 127 -30.06 22.49 -23.98
CA ASN A 127 -31.30 23.26 -24.26
C ASN A 127 -31.63 24.36 -23.25
N VAL A 128 -30.65 24.82 -22.46
CA VAL A 128 -30.87 25.81 -21.38
C VAL A 128 -30.72 27.26 -21.84
N VAL A 129 -29.95 27.49 -22.91
CA VAL A 129 -29.58 28.84 -23.35
C VAL A 129 -30.38 29.21 -24.60
N SER A 130 -31.19 30.26 -24.50
CA SER A 130 -31.91 30.84 -25.64
C SER A 130 -30.94 31.47 -26.65
N ASN A 131 -31.34 31.56 -27.92
CA ASN A 131 -30.51 32.18 -28.95
C ASN A 131 -30.15 33.65 -28.61
N HIS A 132 -31.07 34.38 -27.97
CA HIS A 132 -30.81 35.73 -27.48
C HIS A 132 -29.71 35.76 -26.42
N CYS A 133 -29.78 34.87 -25.43
CA CYS A 133 -28.77 34.80 -24.36
C CYS A 133 -27.39 34.36 -24.91
N ARG A 134 -27.36 33.62 -26.02
CA ARG A 134 -26.14 33.21 -26.72
C ARG A 134 -25.35 34.41 -27.27
N GLU A 135 -26.04 35.45 -27.73
CA GLU A 135 -25.40 36.64 -28.30
C GLU A 135 -24.96 37.63 -27.21
N VAL A 136 -25.78 37.81 -26.17
CA VAL A 136 -25.54 38.78 -25.10
C VAL A 136 -24.46 38.32 -24.11
N ALA A 137 -24.31 37.00 -23.90
CA ALA A 137 -23.40 36.44 -22.89
C ALA A 137 -22.48 35.35 -23.47
N PRO A 138 -21.47 35.71 -24.29
CA PRO A 138 -20.56 34.72 -24.89
C PRO A 138 -19.71 33.96 -23.85
N TYR A 139 -19.44 34.58 -22.70
CA TYR A 139 -18.72 33.96 -21.58
C TYR A 139 -19.45 32.75 -20.99
N LEU A 140 -20.79 32.76 -20.99
CA LEU A 140 -21.62 31.66 -20.50
C LEU A 140 -21.44 30.41 -21.37
N ILE A 141 -21.35 30.58 -22.69
CA ILE A 141 -21.14 29.47 -23.63
C ILE A 141 -19.74 28.89 -23.47
N GLY A 142 -18.73 29.76 -23.30
CA GLY A 142 -17.36 29.35 -23.01
C GLY A 142 -17.32 28.47 -21.75
N PHE A 143 -18.01 28.91 -20.69
CA PHE A 143 -18.14 28.15 -19.46
C PHE A 143 -18.86 26.81 -19.65
N ILE A 144 -19.98 26.76 -20.38
CA ILE A 144 -20.71 25.50 -20.63
C ILE A 144 -19.81 24.48 -21.36
N ARG A 145 -19.04 24.93 -22.36
CA ARG A 145 -18.07 24.07 -23.06
C ARG A 145 -16.98 23.58 -22.12
N ASP A 146 -16.47 24.44 -21.25
CA ASP A 146 -15.48 24.06 -20.25
C ASP A 146 -16.04 23.04 -19.24
N VAL A 147 -17.30 23.21 -18.82
CA VAL A 147 -18.01 22.25 -17.96
C VAL A 147 -18.15 20.90 -18.64
N GLN A 148 -18.54 20.86 -19.92
CA GLN A 148 -18.64 19.61 -20.68
C GLN A 148 -17.28 18.92 -20.81
N LEU A 149 -16.25 19.64 -21.25
CA LEU A 149 -14.91 19.09 -21.47
C LEU A 149 -14.29 18.60 -20.15
N ARG A 150 -14.30 19.44 -19.11
CA ARG A 150 -13.74 19.08 -17.79
C ARG A 150 -14.57 17.99 -17.12
N GLY A 151 -15.89 17.98 -17.32
CA GLY A 151 -16.77 16.90 -16.88
C GLY A 151 -16.40 15.55 -17.48
N LEU A 152 -16.14 15.49 -18.79
CA LEU A 152 -15.64 14.27 -19.45
C LEU A 152 -14.28 13.81 -18.87
N TRP A 153 -13.36 14.74 -18.63
CA TRP A 153 -12.10 14.42 -17.95
C TRP A 153 -12.31 13.88 -16.53
N THR A 154 -13.22 14.46 -15.75
CA THR A 154 -13.53 13.94 -14.41
C THR A 154 -14.14 12.54 -14.46
N LEU A 155 -15.04 12.25 -15.41
CA LEU A 155 -15.59 10.91 -15.61
C LEU A 155 -14.50 9.89 -15.99
N LEU A 156 -13.60 10.26 -16.89
CA LEU A 156 -12.45 9.42 -17.25
C LEU A 156 -11.54 9.14 -16.04
N LEU A 157 -11.23 10.16 -15.24
CA LEU A 157 -10.42 10.00 -14.02
C LEU A 157 -11.10 9.10 -12.98
N LEU A 158 -12.43 9.16 -12.84
CA LEU A 158 -13.18 8.27 -11.94
C LEU A 158 -13.20 6.82 -12.43
N VAL A 159 -13.22 6.59 -13.74
CA VAL A 159 -13.07 5.25 -14.33
C VAL A 159 -11.66 4.71 -14.06
N ILE A 160 -10.62 5.53 -14.28
CA ILE A 160 -9.22 5.17 -13.96
C ILE A 160 -9.07 4.85 -12.47
N PHE A 161 -9.64 5.68 -11.59
CA PHE A 161 -9.66 5.46 -10.15
C PHE A 161 -10.32 4.12 -9.79
N SER A 162 -11.49 3.83 -10.36
CA SER A 162 -12.22 2.58 -10.12
C SER A 162 -11.45 1.35 -10.58
N PHE A 163 -10.87 1.39 -11.78
CA PHE A 163 -10.03 0.31 -12.31
C PHE A 163 -8.77 0.10 -11.45
N SER A 164 -8.10 1.20 -11.10
CA SER A 164 -6.90 1.16 -10.26
C SER A 164 -7.20 0.65 -8.85
N LEU A 165 -8.35 0.99 -8.27
CA LEU A 165 -8.82 0.45 -7.00
C LEU A 165 -9.08 -1.06 -7.08
N VAL A 166 -9.67 -1.55 -8.18
CA VAL A 166 -9.84 -2.99 -8.39
C VAL A 166 -8.49 -3.70 -8.44
N ILE A 167 -7.50 -3.13 -9.13
CA ILE A 167 -6.13 -3.65 -9.17
C ILE A 167 -5.50 -3.64 -7.77
N VAL A 168 -5.58 -2.52 -7.03
CA VAL A 168 -5.10 -2.40 -5.65
C VAL A 168 -5.74 -3.46 -4.77
N ARG A 169 -7.06 -3.63 -4.84
CA ARG A 169 -7.79 -4.64 -4.06
C ARG A 169 -7.38 -6.06 -4.41
N LYS A 170 -7.24 -6.40 -5.70
CA LYS A 170 -6.75 -7.71 -6.14
C LYS A 170 -5.34 -8.00 -5.63
N LEU A 171 -4.42 -7.03 -5.77
CA LEU A 171 -3.05 -7.16 -5.27
C LEU A 171 -3.01 -7.28 -3.75
N GLN A 172 -3.87 -6.54 -3.03
CA GLN A 172 -4.00 -6.64 -1.58
C GLN A 172 -4.55 -7.98 -1.13
N MET A 173 -5.53 -8.55 -1.85
CA MET A 173 -6.05 -9.89 -1.56
C MET A 173 -4.97 -10.95 -1.76
N SER A 174 -4.24 -10.90 -2.88
CA SER A 174 -3.11 -11.80 -3.14
C SER A 174 -2.02 -11.66 -2.06
N LEU A 175 -1.70 -10.44 -1.63
CA LEU A 175 -0.79 -10.20 -0.51
C LEU A 175 -1.31 -10.80 0.80
N ARG A 176 -2.61 -10.68 1.07
CA ARG A 176 -3.23 -11.30 2.26
C ARG A 176 -3.22 -12.82 2.19
N GLU A 177 -3.56 -13.43 1.06
CA GLU A 177 -3.57 -14.90 0.97
C GLU A 177 -2.18 -15.51 1.16
N VAL A 178 -1.17 -14.93 0.52
CA VAL A 178 0.22 -15.42 0.59
C VAL A 178 0.87 -15.14 1.95
N TRP A 179 0.55 -14.02 2.59
CA TRP A 179 1.28 -13.56 3.79
C TRP A 179 0.46 -13.47 5.08
N ALA A 180 -0.88 -13.54 5.03
CA ALA A 180 -1.72 -13.60 6.22
C ALA A 180 -1.85 -15.03 6.79
N SER A 181 -1.44 -16.04 6.03
CA SER A 181 -1.47 -17.45 6.44
C SER A 181 -0.16 -17.95 7.07
N GLY A 182 0.97 -17.25 6.93
CA GLY A 182 2.23 -17.86 7.34
C GLY A 182 3.49 -17.00 7.26
N ALA A 183 3.49 -15.78 7.80
CA ALA A 183 4.76 -15.35 8.39
C ALA A 183 4.88 -16.10 9.71
N PRO A 184 5.90 -16.96 9.91
CA PRO A 184 6.02 -17.70 11.14
C PRO A 184 6.24 -16.67 12.25
N THR A 185 5.22 -16.46 13.08
CA THR A 185 5.35 -15.67 14.31
C THR A 185 6.59 -16.15 15.05
N LEU A 186 7.28 -15.27 15.80
CA LEU A 186 8.44 -15.71 16.60
C LEU A 186 8.13 -16.97 17.43
N ARG A 187 6.87 -17.13 17.86
CA ARG A 187 6.37 -18.33 18.55
C ARG A 187 6.37 -19.58 17.66
N SER A 188 5.94 -19.52 16.41
CA SER A 188 5.98 -20.68 15.52
C SER A 188 7.42 -21.03 15.12
N VAL A 189 8.31 -20.03 14.99
CA VAL A 189 9.76 -20.27 14.82
C VAL A 189 10.34 -20.99 16.05
N ILE A 190 10.04 -20.51 17.26
CA ILE A 190 10.45 -21.17 18.50
C ILE A 190 9.90 -22.60 18.54
N ASN A 191 8.62 -22.80 18.25
CA ASN A 191 8.01 -24.13 18.23
C ASN A 191 8.67 -25.05 17.20
N ALA A 192 8.99 -24.56 16.00
CA ALA A 192 9.67 -25.34 14.97
C ALA A 192 11.09 -25.76 15.41
N VAL A 193 11.87 -24.85 15.99
CA VAL A 193 13.19 -25.17 16.57
C VAL A 193 13.08 -26.21 17.68
N MET A 194 12.06 -26.10 18.53
CA MET A 194 11.87 -27.03 19.66
C MET A 194 11.36 -28.40 19.21
N GLN A 195 10.58 -28.46 18.12
CA GLN A 195 10.08 -29.70 17.53
C GLN A 195 11.09 -30.40 16.60
N ALA A 196 12.11 -29.68 16.11
CA ALA A 196 13.20 -30.26 15.33
C ALA A 196 13.89 -31.39 16.12
N PRO A 197 14.42 -32.43 15.45
CA PRO A 197 15.09 -33.54 16.14
C PRO A 197 16.24 -33.03 17.01
N ALA A 198 16.50 -33.75 18.10
CA ALA A 198 17.69 -33.50 18.91
C ALA A 198 18.94 -33.77 18.06
N VAL A 199 19.99 -32.97 18.28
CA VAL A 199 21.28 -33.16 17.62
C VAL A 199 22.21 -33.84 18.60
N GLU A 200 22.92 -34.87 18.16
CA GLU A 200 24.01 -35.46 18.93
C GLU A 200 25.26 -34.59 18.75
N VAL A 201 25.82 -34.14 19.87
CA VAL A 201 26.94 -33.21 19.90
C VAL A 201 28.09 -33.90 20.65
N PRO A 202 29.37 -33.75 20.22
CA PRO A 202 30.49 -34.38 20.91
C PRO A 202 30.53 -34.04 22.40
N ALA A 203 30.95 -35.00 23.24
CA ALA A 203 30.96 -34.88 24.71
C ALA A 203 31.75 -33.67 25.24
N ASP A 204 32.73 -33.19 24.46
CA ASP A 204 33.55 -32.01 24.81
C ASP A 204 32.90 -30.68 24.41
N THR A 205 31.65 -30.69 23.93
CA THR A 205 30.99 -29.46 23.47
C THR A 205 30.30 -28.75 24.61
N GLU A 206 30.69 -27.49 24.83
CA GLU A 206 30.12 -26.64 25.88
C GLU A 206 28.99 -25.75 25.34
N CYS A 207 27.90 -25.62 26.10
CA CYS A 207 26.82 -24.73 25.72
C CYS A 207 27.21 -23.27 25.99
N ALA A 208 27.32 -22.43 24.95
CA ALA A 208 27.74 -21.03 25.11
C ALA A 208 26.77 -20.11 25.89
N ILE A 209 25.63 -20.62 26.38
CA ILE A 209 24.69 -19.87 27.24
C ILE A 209 24.96 -20.14 28.72
N CYS A 210 25.17 -21.40 29.12
CA CYS A 210 25.39 -21.78 30.52
C CYS A 210 26.86 -22.16 30.82
N LEU A 211 27.70 -22.30 29.79
CA LEU A 211 29.12 -22.66 29.88
C LEU A 211 29.36 -24.03 30.53
N GLU A 212 28.43 -24.97 30.33
CA GLU A 212 28.48 -26.34 30.84
C GLU A 212 28.31 -27.33 29.69
N SER A 213 28.95 -28.51 29.79
CA SER A 213 28.86 -29.64 28.84
C SER A 213 27.80 -30.69 29.23
N ASN A 214 26.83 -30.30 30.07
CA ASN A 214 25.86 -31.20 30.70
C ASN A 214 25.14 -32.17 29.73
N GLU A 215 24.78 -33.35 30.24
CA GLU A 215 23.94 -34.33 29.56
C GLU A 215 22.51 -33.81 29.43
N GLY A 216 22.05 -33.55 28.21
CA GLY A 216 20.73 -32.99 27.95
C GLY A 216 20.36 -33.00 26.48
N ILE A 217 19.15 -32.52 26.15
CA ILE A 217 18.71 -32.42 24.76
C ILE A 217 19.33 -31.18 24.13
N TRP A 218 20.08 -31.38 23.05
CA TRP A 218 20.67 -30.32 22.25
C TRP A 218 19.82 -30.00 21.04
N LYS A 219 19.67 -28.71 20.76
CA LYS A 219 18.98 -28.19 19.57
C LYS A 219 19.94 -27.34 18.76
N ALA A 220 19.97 -27.57 17.45
CA ALA A 220 20.68 -26.73 16.51
C ALA A 220 19.76 -25.64 15.93
N LEU A 221 20.32 -24.45 15.74
CA LEU A 221 19.69 -23.38 14.98
C LEU A 221 20.00 -23.56 13.49
N PRO A 222 19.26 -22.92 12.57
CA PRO A 222 19.55 -22.93 11.12
C PRO A 222 20.88 -22.26 10.71
N CYS A 223 21.71 -21.88 11.68
CA CYS A 223 23.07 -21.37 11.49
C CYS A 223 24.12 -22.32 12.07
N ASP A 224 23.75 -23.59 12.26
CA ASP A 224 24.56 -24.71 12.75
C ASP A 224 25.13 -24.56 14.15
N HIS A 225 24.69 -23.56 14.91
CA HIS A 225 25.04 -23.42 16.32
C HIS A 225 24.08 -24.23 17.21
N SER A 226 24.64 -25.00 18.13
CA SER A 226 23.92 -25.92 19.01
C SER A 226 23.91 -25.44 20.46
N PHE A 227 22.77 -25.59 21.14
CA PHE A 227 22.60 -25.21 22.55
C PHE A 227 21.69 -26.21 23.25
N HIS A 228 21.74 -26.27 24.59
CA HIS A 228 20.72 -26.98 25.36
C HIS A 228 19.32 -26.42 25.07
N GLN A 229 18.34 -27.31 24.93
CA GLN A 229 16.94 -26.95 24.66
C GLN A 229 16.42 -25.88 25.63
N ASP A 230 16.65 -26.06 26.94
CA ASP A 230 16.14 -25.15 27.97
C ASP A 230 16.88 -23.81 28.00
N CYS A 231 18.19 -23.80 27.73
CA CYS A 231 18.96 -22.57 27.64
C CYS A 231 18.53 -21.76 26.41
N LEU A 232 18.34 -22.44 25.28
CA LEU A 232 17.87 -21.82 24.05
C LEU A 232 16.47 -21.27 24.21
N LEU A 233 15.54 -22.02 24.81
CA LEU A 233 14.16 -21.57 25.01
C LEU A 233 14.08 -20.32 25.88
N ARG A 234 14.81 -20.28 27.01
CA ARG A 234 14.91 -19.09 27.86
C ARG A 234 15.50 -17.89 27.12
N TRP A 235 16.55 -18.11 26.31
CA TRP A 235 17.13 -17.05 25.49
C TRP A 235 16.13 -16.49 24.48
N LEU A 236 15.38 -17.36 23.79
CA LEU A 236 14.40 -16.96 22.78
C LEU A 236 13.19 -16.22 23.36
N HIS A 237 12.90 -16.39 24.65
CA HIS A 237 11.94 -15.53 25.35
C HIS A 237 12.40 -14.08 25.51
N CYS A 238 13.72 -13.86 25.61
CA CYS A 238 14.31 -12.53 25.77
C CYS A 238 14.76 -11.89 24.46
N GLY A 239 15.10 -12.69 23.43
CA GLY A 239 15.58 -12.17 22.15
C GLY A 239 15.64 -13.20 21.03
N ARG A 240 15.39 -12.74 19.80
CA ARG A 240 15.24 -13.59 18.59
C ARG A 240 16.53 -13.87 17.81
N ARG A 241 17.70 -13.63 18.40
CA ARG A 241 19.00 -13.71 17.71
C ARG A 241 19.84 -14.83 18.29
N CYS A 242 20.62 -15.49 17.44
CA CYS A 242 21.62 -16.47 17.88
C CYS A 242 22.60 -15.81 18.88
N PRO A 243 22.89 -16.41 20.05
CA PRO A 243 23.86 -15.90 21.01
C PRO A 243 25.27 -15.71 20.44
N LEU A 244 25.67 -16.56 19.49
CA LEU A 244 27.01 -16.60 18.92
C LEU A 244 27.13 -15.67 17.69
N CYS A 245 26.40 -15.97 16.62
CA CYS A 245 26.54 -15.26 15.35
C CYS A 245 25.58 -14.05 15.18
N ARG A 246 24.67 -13.82 16.15
CA ARG A 246 23.65 -12.77 16.11
C ARG A 246 22.68 -12.82 14.92
N LEU A 247 22.65 -13.93 14.18
CA LEU A 247 21.69 -14.16 13.10
C LEU A 247 20.25 -14.06 13.63
N ASP A 248 19.39 -13.33 12.90
CA ASP A 248 17.97 -13.21 13.23
C ASP A 248 17.24 -14.49 12.80
N LEU A 249 16.77 -15.26 13.77
CA LEU A 249 16.19 -16.58 13.54
C LEU A 249 14.92 -16.51 12.70
N HIS A 250 14.10 -15.47 12.89
CA HIS A 250 12.92 -15.28 12.08
C HIS A 250 13.25 -15.09 10.59
N ARG A 251 14.42 -14.51 10.27
CA ARG A 251 14.85 -14.35 8.87
C ARG A 251 15.41 -15.65 8.29
N ALA A 252 16.21 -16.37 9.07
CA ALA A 252 16.80 -17.64 8.65
C ALA A 252 15.74 -18.71 8.35
N PHE A 253 14.66 -18.76 9.15
CA PHE A 253 13.53 -19.67 8.92
C PHE A 253 12.70 -19.31 7.68
N LEU A 254 12.52 -18.02 7.38
CA LEU A 254 11.84 -17.58 6.16
C LEU A 254 12.62 -17.93 4.89
N GLU A 255 13.95 -17.86 4.94
CA GLU A 255 14.81 -18.17 3.79
C GLU A 255 14.82 -19.68 3.47
N THR A 256 14.74 -20.54 4.49
CA THR A 256 14.66 -22.00 4.34
C THR A 256 13.32 -22.48 3.77
N GLU A 257 12.19 -21.86 4.13
CA GLU A 257 10.88 -22.18 3.53
C GLU A 257 10.82 -21.79 2.04
N THR A 258 11.44 -20.67 1.65
CA THR A 258 11.50 -20.27 0.24
C THR A 258 12.40 -21.15 -0.62
N ALA A 259 13.42 -21.78 -0.02
CA ALA A 259 14.26 -22.77 -0.71
C ALA A 259 13.54 -24.12 -0.88
N GLY A 260 12.62 -24.47 0.02
CA GLY A 260 11.83 -25.70 -0.04
C GLY A 260 10.75 -25.75 -1.12
N SER A 261 10.39 -24.62 -1.75
CA SER A 261 9.41 -24.58 -2.85
C SER A 261 10.04 -24.71 -4.25
N THR A 262 11.36 -24.72 -4.36
CA THR A 262 12.09 -25.10 -5.57
C THR A 262 12.83 -26.39 -5.26
N GLY A 263 12.26 -27.52 -5.67
CA GLY A 263 12.90 -28.82 -5.53
C GLY A 263 14.21 -28.85 -6.30
N GLU A 264 15.31 -28.54 -5.64
CA GLU A 264 16.66 -28.89 -6.04
C GLU A 264 17.41 -29.26 -4.76
N ALA A 265 17.74 -30.54 -4.61
CA ALA A 265 18.44 -31.07 -3.46
C ALA A 265 19.83 -30.42 -3.30
N PRO A 266 20.31 -30.17 -2.07
CA PRO A 266 21.72 -29.82 -1.88
C PRO A 266 22.54 -31.09 -2.14
N GLN A 267 23.21 -31.13 -3.31
CA GLN A 267 24.28 -32.10 -3.54
C GLN A 267 25.46 -31.73 -2.64
N VAL A 268 25.56 -32.45 -1.52
CA VAL A 268 26.80 -32.59 -0.76
C VAL A 268 27.75 -33.42 -1.64
N SER A 269 28.62 -32.75 -2.40
CA SER A 269 29.81 -33.41 -2.95
C SER A 269 30.87 -33.48 -1.85
N ALA A 270 30.94 -34.63 -1.19
CA ALA A 270 32.14 -35.05 -0.48
C ALA A 270 33.23 -35.34 -1.51
N GLN A 271 34.40 -34.70 -1.36
CA GLN A 271 35.66 -35.38 -1.66
C GLN A 271 36.85 -34.67 -0.98
N MET A 272 37.39 -35.38 0.01
CA MET A 272 38.82 -35.34 0.35
C MET A 272 39.61 -35.91 -0.83
N ILE A 273 40.68 -35.25 -1.26
CA ILE A 273 42.10 -35.68 -1.23
C ILE A 273 42.92 -34.40 -1.03
#